data_AF-A0A9P1HDD4-F1
#
_entry.id   AF-A0A9P1HDD4-F1
#
_cell.length_a   1.000
_cell.length_b   1.000
_cell.length_c   1.000
_cell.angle_alpha   90.00
_cell.angle_beta   90.00
_cell.angle_gamma   90.00
#
_symmetry.space_group_name_H-M   'P 1'
#
loop_
_entity.id
_entity.type
_entity.pdbx_description
1 polymer ?
#
loop_
_entity_poly.entity_id
_entity_poly.type
_entity_poly.pdbx_seq_one_letter_code
_entity_poly.pdbx_strand_id
1 'polypeptide(L)'
;MAVFNHLLAYVDSQLYARLSDLDFYPELFAIPWFLTCFAHVLPLHKLFHVWDVLLLKDSSFPLFIGLAILRQLRHRLIEASFNDAILLFSDLPDLSMERVISDSLMYYERVPPSCAFRLNGDLESSMRVDEPGNLIPTFCKLKHHELKAWDCPRMSKEEFVWR
;
A
#
# COMPACT_ATOMS: atom_id res chain seq x y z
N MET A 1 -6.94 -4.53 -4.32
CA MET A 1 -5.70 -5.34 -4.18
C MET A 1 -4.69 -5.07 -5.28
N ALA A 2 -5.06 -5.04 -6.57
CA ALA A 2 -4.12 -4.76 -7.68
C ALA A 2 -3.19 -3.53 -7.44
N VAL A 3 -3.75 -2.36 -7.11
CA VAL A 3 -2.95 -1.15 -6.84
C VAL A 3 -1.97 -1.34 -5.67
N PHE A 4 -2.36 -2.06 -4.62
CA PHE A 4 -1.44 -2.36 -3.52
C PHE A 4 -0.29 -3.27 -3.96
N ASN A 5 -0.58 -4.27 -4.81
CA ASN A 5 0.44 -5.14 -5.39
C ASN A 5 1.43 -4.35 -6.26
N HIS A 6 0.92 -3.41 -7.07
CA HIS A 6 1.74 -2.51 -7.88
C HIS A 6 2.62 -1.58 -7.04
N LEU A 7 2.08 -1.04 -5.95
CA LEU A 7 2.84 -0.23 -5.01
C LEU A 7 3.96 -1.04 -4.34
N LEU A 8 3.68 -2.31 -3.99
CA LEU A 8 4.71 -3.20 -3.48
C LEU A 8 5.82 -3.43 -4.51
N ALA A 9 5.47 -3.72 -5.76
CA ALA A 9 6.44 -3.88 -6.85
C ALA A 9 7.30 -2.63 -7.05
N TYR A 10 6.73 -1.43 -6.87
CA TYR A 10 7.46 -0.16 -6.96
C TYR A 10 8.40 0.09 -5.79
N VAL A 11 7.92 -0.17 -4.57
CA VAL A 11 8.63 0.19 -3.34
C VAL A 11 9.68 -0.86 -2.95
N ASP A 12 9.40 -2.14 -3.13
CA ASP A 12 10.32 -3.24 -2.84
C ASP A 12 10.15 -4.36 -3.88
N SER A 13 10.83 -4.20 -5.02
CA SER A 13 10.77 -5.15 -6.13
C SER A 13 11.28 -6.54 -5.75
N GLN A 14 12.22 -6.65 -4.81
CA GLN A 14 12.76 -7.94 -4.36
C GLN A 14 11.72 -8.70 -3.54
N LEU A 15 11.04 -8.03 -2.61
CA LEU A 15 9.97 -8.64 -1.84
C LEU A 15 8.79 -9.03 -2.73
N TYR A 16 8.42 -8.15 -3.67
CA TYR A 16 7.39 -8.43 -4.68
C TYR A 16 7.72 -9.71 -5.47
N ALA A 17 8.91 -9.78 -6.08
CA ALA A 17 9.31 -10.93 -6.87
C ALA A 17 9.27 -12.22 -6.04
N ARG A 18 9.73 -12.15 -4.79
CA ARG A 18 9.72 -13.32 -3.91
C ARG A 18 8.31 -13.81 -3.58
N LEU A 19 7.38 -12.90 -3.28
CA LEU A 19 5.99 -13.26 -3.03
C LEU A 19 5.31 -13.77 -4.30
N SER A 20 5.64 -13.23 -5.47
CA SER A 20 5.16 -13.73 -6.76
C SER A 20 5.66 -15.14 -7.04
N ASP A 21 6.93 -15.44 -6.78
CA ASP A 21 7.52 -16.79 -6.91
C ASP A 21 6.88 -17.81 -5.96
N LEU A 22 6.23 -17.34 -4.89
CA LEU A 22 5.46 -18.17 -3.95
C LEU A 22 3.99 -18.31 -4.34
N ASP A 23 3.53 -17.63 -5.38
CA ASP A 23 2.10 -17.41 -5.66
C ASP A 23 1.33 -16.83 -4.45
N PHE A 24 2.00 -15.99 -3.66
CA PHE A 24 1.50 -15.42 -2.41
C PHE A 24 1.04 -13.97 -2.59
N TYR A 25 -0.13 -13.80 -3.19
CA TYR A 25 -0.65 -12.48 -3.56
C TYR A 25 -1.36 -11.76 -2.40
N PRO A 26 -1.43 -10.40 -2.42
CA PRO A 26 -2.09 -9.62 -1.38
C PRO A 26 -3.54 -10.01 -1.06
N GLU A 27 -4.29 -10.56 -2.01
CA GLU A 27 -5.63 -11.10 -1.80
C GLU A 27 -5.70 -12.15 -0.67
N LEU A 28 -4.61 -12.87 -0.40
CA LEU A 28 -4.57 -13.91 0.64
C LEU A 28 -4.49 -13.36 2.06
N PHE A 29 -3.93 -12.16 2.26
CA PHE A 29 -3.63 -11.66 3.61
C PHE A 29 -4.16 -10.25 3.89
N ALA A 30 -4.25 -9.38 2.89
CA ALA A 30 -4.49 -7.94 3.11
C ALA A 30 -5.95 -7.49 2.93
N ILE A 31 -6.87 -8.38 2.53
CA ILE A 31 -8.32 -8.07 2.53
C ILE A 31 -8.80 -7.54 3.90
N PRO A 32 -8.59 -8.25 5.03
CA PRO A 32 -9.04 -7.77 6.34
C PRO A 32 -8.35 -6.47 6.76
N TRP A 33 -7.12 -6.23 6.29
CA TRP A 33 -6.37 -5.01 6.62
C TRP A 33 -7.10 -3.77 6.12
N PHE A 34 -7.50 -3.77 4.86
CA PHE A 34 -8.14 -2.59 4.26
C PHE A 34 -9.63 -2.50 4.57
N LEU A 35 -10.33 -3.64 4.75
CA LEU A 35 -11.76 -3.63 5.11
C LEU A 35 -12.00 -3.13 6.54
N THR A 36 -11.09 -3.42 7.46
CA THR A 36 -11.25 -3.07 8.88
C THR A 36 -10.32 -1.96 9.34
N CYS A 37 -9.64 -1.30 8.40
CA CYS A 37 -8.59 -0.31 8.69
C CYS A 37 -7.60 -0.84 9.74
N PHE A 38 -7.13 -2.08 9.56
CA PHE A 38 -6.20 -2.81 10.43
C PHE A 38 -6.75 -3.25 11.80
N ALA A 39 -8.01 -2.95 12.15
CA ALA A 39 -8.58 -3.31 13.45
C ALA A 39 -8.65 -4.82 13.70
N HIS A 40 -8.75 -5.63 12.64
CA HIS A 40 -8.74 -7.08 12.77
C HIS A 40 -7.34 -7.65 13.10
N VAL A 41 -6.27 -6.95 12.75
CA VAL A 41 -4.90 -7.50 12.79
C VAL A 41 -3.98 -6.83 13.80
N LEU A 42 -4.32 -5.63 14.27
CA LEU A 42 -3.56 -4.93 15.31
C LEU A 42 -4.32 -4.93 16.64
N PRO A 43 -3.64 -5.10 17.78
CA PRO A 43 -4.26 -4.91 19.07
C PRO A 43 -4.64 -3.43 19.28
N LEU A 44 -5.69 -3.18 20.06
CA LEU A 44 -6.34 -1.87 20.20
C LEU A 44 -5.36 -0.73 20.55
N HIS A 45 -4.41 -0.97 21.46
CA HIS A 45 -3.44 0.05 21.87
C HIS A 45 -2.50 0.48 20.74
N LYS A 46 -2.19 -0.41 19.79
CA LYS A 46 -1.40 -0.09 18.59
C LYS A 46 -2.24 0.54 17.50
N LEU A 47 -3.49 0.08 17.38
CA LEU A 47 -4.44 0.57 16.41
C LEU A 47 -4.67 2.08 16.53
N PHE A 48 -4.79 2.61 17.76
CA PHE A 48 -4.99 4.05 17.97
C PHE A 48 -3.85 4.90 17.42
N HIS A 49 -2.59 4.51 17.66
CA HIS A 49 -1.44 5.23 17.09
C HIS A 49 -1.47 5.29 15.56
N VAL A 50 -1.89 4.20 14.91
CA VAL A 50 -2.03 4.17 13.45
C VAL A 50 -3.20 5.05 13.00
N TRP A 51 -4.33 4.98 13.71
CA TRP A 51 -5.55 5.73 13.39
C TRP A 51 -5.39 7.24 13.55
N ASP A 52 -4.61 7.70 14.54
CA ASP A 52 -4.31 9.12 14.75
C ASP A 52 -3.71 9.77 13.50
N VAL A 53 -2.89 9.03 12.75
CA VAL A 53 -2.28 9.51 11.50
C VAL A 53 -3.15 9.17 10.28
N LEU A 54 -3.75 7.98 10.25
CA LEU A 54 -4.57 7.50 9.13
C LEU A 54 -5.74 8.45 8.86
N LEU A 55 -6.41 8.93 9.92
CA LEU A 55 -7.57 9.81 9.80
C LEU A 55 -7.24 11.22 9.31
N LEU A 56 -5.95 11.61 9.30
CA LEU A 56 -5.47 12.91 8.80
C LEU A 56 -5.09 12.89 7.32
N LYS A 57 -5.05 11.71 6.68
CA LYS A 57 -4.60 11.52 5.29
C LYS A 57 -5.76 11.05 4.40
N ASP A 58 -5.54 11.07 3.09
CA ASP A 58 -6.56 10.61 2.14
C ASP A 58 -6.68 9.08 2.09
N SER A 59 -7.68 8.59 1.36
CA SER A 59 -8.00 7.17 1.29
C SER A 59 -6.91 6.29 0.66
N SER A 60 -5.85 6.84 0.07
CA SER A 60 -4.67 6.07 -0.36
C SER A 60 -3.73 5.70 0.78
N PHE A 61 -3.74 6.46 1.89
CA PHE A 61 -2.81 6.28 3.01
C PHE A 61 -2.79 4.86 3.62
N PRO A 62 -3.93 4.16 3.79
CA PRO A 62 -3.94 2.78 4.27
C PRO A 62 -3.06 1.83 3.46
N LEU A 63 -2.89 2.06 2.15
CA LEU A 63 -2.02 1.24 1.31
C LEU A 63 -0.55 1.34 1.77
N PHE A 64 -0.10 2.53 2.14
CA PHE A 64 1.27 2.76 2.60
C PHE A 64 1.52 2.19 4.00
N ILE A 65 0.49 2.17 4.86
CA ILE A 65 0.54 1.42 6.13
C ILE A 65 0.75 -0.07 5.86
N GLY A 66 0.03 -0.64 4.89
CA GLY A 66 0.24 -2.02 4.47
C GLY A 66 1.68 -2.30 4.01
N LEU A 67 2.28 -1.38 3.22
CA LEU A 67 3.68 -1.50 2.78
C LEU A 67 4.67 -1.41 3.94
N ALA A 68 4.42 -0.51 4.90
CA ALA A 68 5.26 -0.36 6.08
C ALA A 68 5.23 -1.61 6.98
N ILE A 69 4.08 -2.26 7.11
CA ILE A 69 3.97 -3.56 7.80
C ILE A 69 4.80 -4.61 7.04
N LEU A 70 4.61 -4.73 5.72
CA LEU A 70 5.40 -5.66 4.90
C LEU A 70 6.91 -5.42 5.03
N ARG A 71 7.34 -4.15 5.12
CA ARG A 71 8.76 -3.79 5.32
C ARG A 71 9.33 -4.36 6.62
N GLN A 72 8.59 -4.34 7.73
CA GLN A 72 9.05 -4.93 8.99
C GLN A 72 9.11 -6.47 8.90
N LEU A 73 8.17 -7.08 8.18
CA LEU A 73 8.11 -8.53 7.97
C LEU A 73 9.10 -9.04 6.90
N ARG A 74 9.65 -8.13 6.10
CA ARG A 74 10.46 -8.42 4.91
C ARG A 74 11.51 -9.51 5.14
N HIS A 75 12.32 -9.38 6.18
CA HIS A 75 13.42 -10.31 6.46
C HIS A 75 12.91 -11.77 6.60
N ARG A 76 11.74 -11.97 7.22
CA ARG A 76 11.10 -13.28 7.36
C ARG A 76 10.49 -13.74 6.05
N LEU A 77 9.83 -12.83 5.32
CA LEU A 77 9.15 -13.13 4.06
C LEU A 77 10.10 -13.53 2.93
N ILE A 78 11.32 -12.97 2.90
CA ILE A 78 12.31 -13.30 1.86
C ILE A 78 12.71 -14.78 1.92
N GLU A 79 12.84 -15.32 3.13
CA GLU A 79 13.28 -16.71 3.38
C GLU A 79 12.12 -17.69 3.57
N ALA A 80 10.88 -17.18 3.64
CA ALA A 80 9.69 -17.98 3.91
C ALA A 80 9.31 -18.93 2.76
N SER A 81 8.77 -20.08 3.15
CA SER A 81 7.90 -20.88 2.27
C SER A 81 6.47 -20.32 2.27
N PHE A 82 5.62 -20.83 1.36
CA PHE A 82 4.20 -20.46 1.32
C PHE A 82 3.51 -20.67 2.68
N ASN A 83 3.77 -21.80 3.34
CA ASN A 83 3.17 -22.13 4.64
C ASN A 83 3.67 -21.21 5.75
N ASP A 84 4.96 -20.86 5.74
CA ASP A 84 5.53 -19.92 6.71
C ASP A 84 4.90 -18.53 6.56
N ALA A 85 4.65 -18.10 5.31
CA ALA A 85 3.96 -16.85 5.02
C ALA A 85 2.50 -16.87 5.52
N ILE A 86 1.74 -17.95 5.29
CA ILE A 86 0.38 -18.11 5.83
C ILE A 86 0.38 -17.96 7.35
N LEU A 87 1.30 -18.65 8.05
CA LEU A 87 1.40 -18.59 9.51
C LEU A 87 1.78 -17.18 9.97
N LEU A 88 2.74 -16.54 9.30
CA LEU A 88 3.21 -15.20 9.63
C LEU A 88 2.09 -14.15 9.54
N PHE A 89 1.22 -14.24 8.53
CA PHE A 89 0.11 -13.30 8.37
C PHE A 89 -1.11 -13.64 9.21
N SER A 90 -1.27 -14.89 9.65
CA SER A 90 -2.33 -15.31 10.56
C SER A 90 -2.08 -14.83 11.99
N ASP A 91 -0.81 -14.78 12.39
CA ASP A 91 -0.36 -14.28 13.69
C ASP A 91 0.84 -13.34 13.49
N LEU A 92 0.54 -12.04 13.35
CA LEU A 92 1.56 -11.03 13.11
C LEU A 92 2.47 -10.89 14.34
N PRO A 93 3.80 -10.85 14.15
CA PRO A 93 4.72 -10.58 15.26
C PRO A 93 4.52 -9.17 15.81
N ASP A 94 5.20 -8.87 16.92
CA ASP A 94 5.14 -7.54 17.52
C ASP A 94 5.70 -6.48 16.56
N LEU A 95 4.80 -5.66 16.00
CA LEU A 95 5.14 -4.58 15.09
C LEU A 95 5.43 -3.28 15.85
N SER A 96 6.46 -2.55 15.44
CA SER A 96 6.79 -1.23 16.00
C SER A 96 5.94 -0.17 15.29
N MET A 97 4.98 0.43 15.99
CA MET A 97 4.07 1.44 15.40
C MET A 97 4.79 2.72 15.00
N GLU A 98 5.82 3.12 15.74
CA GLU A 98 6.69 4.24 15.37
C GLU A 98 7.31 4.03 13.98
N ARG A 99 7.88 2.84 13.73
CA ARG A 99 8.43 2.49 12.41
C ARG A 99 7.35 2.36 11.35
N VAL A 100 6.19 1.75 11.67
CA VAL A 100 5.07 1.68 10.72
C VAL A 100 4.67 3.08 10.26
N ILE A 101 4.45 4.00 11.18
CA ILE A 101 4.02 5.37 10.87
C ILE A 101 5.10 6.11 10.07
N SER A 102 6.36 6.05 10.53
CA SER A 102 7.49 6.71 9.88
C SER A 102 7.69 6.22 8.44
N ASP A 103 7.73 4.90 8.23
CA ASP A 103 7.89 4.31 6.89
C ASP A 103 6.66 4.60 6.01
N SER A 104 5.44 4.61 6.57
CA SER A 104 4.22 4.93 5.82
C SER A 104 4.23 6.36 5.29
N LEU A 105 4.62 7.33 6.13
CA LEU A 105 4.75 8.73 5.73
C LEU A 105 5.84 8.90 4.68
N MET A 106 7.00 8.26 4.88
CA MET A 106 8.10 8.29 3.92
C MET A 106 7.67 7.72 2.55
N TYR A 107 6.93 6.60 2.53
CA TYR A 107 6.41 6.06 1.27
C TYR A 107 5.37 6.98 0.65
N TYR A 108 4.45 7.53 1.44
CA TYR A 108 3.42 8.44 0.97
C TYR A 108 4.00 9.70 0.31
N GLU A 109 5.10 10.24 0.84
CA GLU A 109 5.76 11.43 0.29
C GLU A 109 6.62 11.14 -0.94
N ARG A 110 7.21 9.94 -1.04
CA ARG A 110 8.14 9.58 -2.12
C ARG A 110 7.48 8.91 -3.32
N VAL A 111 6.38 8.20 -3.08
CA VAL A 111 5.67 7.51 -4.15
C VAL A 111 4.80 8.54 -4.88
N PRO A 112 4.94 8.65 -6.21
CA PRO A 112 4.11 9.56 -6.98
C PRO A 112 2.61 9.27 -6.74
N PRO A 113 1.76 10.28 -6.45
CA PRO A 113 0.35 10.08 -6.13
C PRO A 113 -0.40 9.23 -7.17
N SER A 114 0.00 9.34 -8.43
CA SER A 114 -0.62 8.64 -9.54
C SER A 114 -0.44 7.10 -9.46
N CYS A 115 0.62 6.61 -8.80
CA CYS A 115 0.84 5.19 -8.52
C CYS A 115 -0.22 4.60 -7.59
N ALA A 116 -0.80 5.41 -6.70
CA ALA A 116 -1.82 4.98 -5.74
C ALA A 116 -3.25 5.29 -6.21
N PHE A 117 -3.41 5.86 -7.41
CA PHE A 117 -4.68 6.28 -7.97
C PHE A 117 -5.68 5.13 -8.11
N ARG A 118 -6.94 5.39 -7.76
CA ARG A 118 -8.05 4.44 -7.88
C ARG A 118 -9.29 5.16 -8.37
N LEU A 119 -10.01 4.54 -9.31
CA LEU A 119 -11.22 5.12 -9.89
C LEU A 119 -12.30 5.45 -8.85
N ASN A 120 -12.43 4.60 -7.83
CA ASN A 120 -13.38 4.76 -6.73
C ASN A 120 -12.71 5.30 -5.45
N GLY A 121 -11.45 5.77 -5.52
CA GLY A 121 -10.85 6.56 -4.45
C GLY A 121 -11.41 7.97 -4.52
N ASP A 122 -11.73 8.56 -3.37
CA ASP A 122 -12.55 9.77 -3.23
C ASP A 122 -12.25 10.83 -4.32
N LEU A 123 -13.24 11.06 -5.19
CA LEU A 123 -13.18 12.14 -6.20
C LEU A 123 -12.96 13.52 -5.55
N GLU A 124 -13.29 13.68 -4.26
CA GLU A 124 -13.22 14.96 -3.56
C GLU A 124 -11.80 15.39 -3.17
N SER A 125 -10.86 14.46 -2.94
CA SER A 125 -9.46 14.84 -2.67
C SER A 125 -8.78 15.43 -3.91
N SER A 126 -9.17 14.96 -5.10
CA SER A 126 -8.69 15.49 -6.39
C SER A 126 -9.14 16.93 -6.68
N MET A 127 -10.05 17.49 -5.88
CA MET A 127 -10.50 18.88 -5.97
C MET A 127 -9.72 19.85 -5.06
N ARG A 128 -8.76 19.38 -4.24
CA ARG A 128 -7.84 20.27 -3.51
C ARG A 128 -6.75 20.78 -4.45
N VAL A 129 -7.11 21.57 -5.46
CA VAL A 129 -6.22 22.06 -6.52
C VAL A 129 -5.02 22.89 -5.97
N ASP A 130 -5.07 23.32 -4.72
CA ASP A 130 -4.09 24.24 -4.12
C ASP A 130 -2.88 23.57 -3.46
N GLU A 131 -2.80 22.24 -3.34
CA GLU A 131 -1.58 21.57 -2.83
C GLU A 131 -0.59 21.23 -3.95
N PRO A 132 0.71 21.59 -3.83
CA PRO A 132 1.72 21.20 -4.80
C PRO A 132 1.85 19.67 -4.85
N GLY A 133 1.41 19.07 -5.95
CA GLY A 133 1.36 17.60 -6.12
C GLY A 133 -0.02 17.07 -6.53
N ASN A 134 -1.08 17.88 -6.45
CA ASN A 134 -2.40 17.51 -6.96
C ASN A 134 -2.50 17.67 -8.48
N LEU A 135 -1.85 16.75 -9.18
CA LEU A 135 -2.09 16.55 -10.59
C LEU A 135 -3.45 15.88 -10.75
N ILE A 136 -4.39 16.55 -11.41
CA ILE A 136 -5.55 15.85 -11.98
C ILE A 136 -4.95 14.83 -12.93
N PRO A 137 -4.96 13.53 -12.62
CA PRO A 137 -4.30 12.60 -13.48
C PRO A 137 -5.11 12.58 -14.77
N THR A 138 -4.48 12.81 -15.93
CA THR A 138 -5.09 12.57 -17.26
C THR A 138 -5.32 11.06 -17.51
N PHE A 139 -5.52 10.29 -16.43
CA PHE A 139 -5.62 8.86 -16.46
C PHE A 139 -6.87 8.43 -17.21
N CYS A 140 -6.67 7.56 -18.20
CA CYS A 140 -7.74 6.69 -18.65
C CYS A 140 -8.29 5.92 -17.44
N LYS A 141 -9.61 6.00 -17.26
CA LYS A 141 -10.36 5.26 -16.24
C LYS A 141 -10.33 3.78 -16.60
N LEU A 142 -9.25 3.08 -16.23
CA LEU A 142 -9.13 1.64 -16.44
C LEU A 142 -10.02 0.88 -15.44
N LYS A 143 -10.67 -0.18 -15.93
CA LYS A 143 -11.46 -1.10 -15.12
C LYS A 143 -10.53 -2.05 -14.35
N HIS A 144 -11.06 -2.66 -13.29
CA HIS A 144 -10.32 -3.60 -12.43
C HIS A 144 -9.64 -4.75 -13.19
N HIS A 145 -10.28 -5.30 -14.22
CA HIS A 145 -9.71 -6.39 -15.00
C HIS A 145 -8.47 -5.97 -15.81
N GLU A 146 -8.42 -4.71 -16.27
CA GLU A 146 -7.28 -4.17 -17.03
C GLU A 146 -6.09 -3.89 -16.11
N LEU A 147 -6.36 -3.50 -14.85
CA LEU A 147 -5.30 -3.30 -13.85
C LEU A 147 -4.58 -4.60 -13.50
N LYS A 148 -5.26 -5.75 -13.57
CA LYS A 148 -4.67 -7.07 -13.32
C LYS A 148 -3.79 -7.59 -14.47
N ALA A 149 -3.84 -6.95 -15.65
CA ALA A 149 -3.01 -7.34 -16.78
C ALA A 149 -1.54 -6.93 -16.63
N TRP A 150 -1.24 -6.08 -15.65
CA TRP A 150 0.09 -5.50 -15.44
C TRP A 150 0.51 -5.72 -13.99
N ASP A 151 1.81 -5.78 -13.77
CA ASP A 151 2.44 -5.99 -12.46
C ASP A 151 3.24 -4.77 -11.98
N CYS A 152 3.00 -3.61 -12.58
CA CYS A 152 3.72 -2.36 -12.29
C CYS A 152 2.75 -1.22 -11.99
N PRO A 153 3.18 -0.22 -11.19
CA PRO A 153 2.37 0.96 -10.93
C PRO A 153 2.17 1.78 -12.20
N ARG A 154 1.04 2.49 -12.23
CA ARG A 154 0.76 3.45 -13.27
C ARG A 154 1.33 4.80 -12.88
N MET A 155 2.15 5.37 -13.74
CA MET A 155 2.65 6.74 -13.59
C MET A 155 2.03 7.65 -14.64
N SER A 156 1.59 8.84 -14.23
CA SER A 156 1.11 9.87 -15.15
C SER A 156 2.28 10.56 -15.83
N LYS A 157 2.07 11.15 -17.01
CA LYS A 157 3.14 11.85 -17.75
C LYS A 157 3.53 13.14 -17.05
N GLU A 158 2.58 13.77 -16.39
CA GLU A 158 2.71 15.05 -15.70
C GLU A 158 3.65 14.94 -14.49
N GLU A 159 3.73 13.77 -13.84
CA GLU A 159 4.66 13.52 -12.73
C GLU A 159 6.13 13.45 -13.15
N PHE A 160 6.42 13.16 -14.42
CA PHE A 160 7.80 13.23 -14.92
C PHE A 160 8.30 14.66 -15.05
N VAL A 161 7.39 15.65 -15.08
CA VAL A 161 7.73 17.08 -15.08
C VAL A 161 8.00 17.59 -13.66
N TRP A 162 7.62 16.81 -12.64
CA TRP A 162 7.78 17.17 -11.23
C TRP A 162 9.19 16.89 -10.66
N ARG A 163 10.13 16.43 -11.51
CA ARG A 163 11.55 16.21 -11.17
C ARG A 163 12.44 17.16 -11.95
#